data_AF-A0A435UKT6-F1
#
_entry.id   AF-A0A435UKT6-F1
#
_cell.length_a   1.000
_cell.length_b   1.000
_cell.length_c   1.000
_cell.angle_alpha   90.00
_cell.angle_beta   90.00
_cell.angle_gamma   90.00
#
_symmetry.space_group_name_H-M   'P 1'
#
loop_
_entity.id
_entity.type
_entity.pdbx_description
1 polymer ?
#
loop_
_entity_poly.entity_id
_entity_poly.type
_entity_poly.pdbx_seq_one_letter_code
_entity_poly.pdbx_strand_id
1 'polypeptide(L)'
;VSYGIYTMSIIELGERFTGSALVAGNAAFSLMWGVGGIAVPPLAGGAMDVMGAGGLPITLGLLCLALAIASLAGRRKASIVR
;
A
#
# COMPACT_ATOMS: atom_id res chain seq x y z
N VAL A 1 -12.13 -11.06 6.85
CA VAL A 1 -11.50 -11.23 5.51
C VAL A 1 -10.91 -9.89 5.11
N SER A 2 -9.72 -9.54 5.62
CA SER A 2 -9.03 -8.28 5.24
C SER A 2 -7.51 -8.41 5.38
N TYR A 3 -7.04 -9.09 6.44
CA TYR A 3 -5.61 -9.36 6.67
C TYR A 3 -5.00 -10.45 5.76
N GLY A 4 -5.81 -11.20 5.00
CA GLY A 4 -5.31 -12.30 4.16
C GLY A 4 -4.26 -11.86 3.13
N ILE A 5 -4.39 -10.65 2.59
CA ILE A 5 -3.42 -10.08 1.64
C ILE A 5 -2.06 -9.87 2.32
N TYR A 6 -2.05 -9.36 3.55
CA TYR A 6 -0.81 -9.14 4.30
C TYR A 6 -0.10 -10.47 4.60
N THR A 7 -0.84 -11.45 5.13
CA THR A 7 -0.29 -12.78 5.43
C THR A 7 0.25 -13.45 4.16
N MET A 8 -0.52 -13.47 3.07
CA MET A 8 -0.09 -14.06 1.81
C MET A 8 1.16 -13.36 1.25
N SER A 9 1.24 -12.03 1.36
CA SER A 9 2.40 -11.26 0.89
C SER A 9 3.67 -11.59 1.66
N ILE A 10 3.59 -11.80 2.98
CA ILE A 10 4.74 -12.22 3.80
C ILE A 10 5.14 -13.66 3.51
N ILE A 11 4.17 -14.57 3.34
CA ILE A 11 4.45 -15.96 2.96
C ILE A 11 5.22 -16.00 1.63
N GLU A 12 4.72 -15.34 0.60
CA GLU A 12 5.38 -15.26 -0.72
C GLU A 12 6.76 -14.60 -0.64
N LEU A 13 6.95 -13.59 0.21
CA LEU A 13 8.26 -12.98 0.44
C LEU A 13 9.25 -13.98 1.04
N GLY A 14 8.82 -14.75 2.03
CA GLY A 14 9.63 -15.78 2.69
C GLY A 14 9.95 -16.99 1.80
N GLU A 15 9.06 -17.35 0.88
CA GLU A 15 9.31 -18.41 -0.10
C GLU A 15 10.27 -17.99 -1.22
N ARG A 16 10.23 -16.72 -1.64
CA ARG A 16 11.02 -16.21 -2.78
C ARG A 16 12.40 -15.67 -2.41
N PHE A 17 12.58 -15.17 -1.20
CA PHE A 17 13.81 -14.48 -0.79
C PHE A 17 14.36 -15.03 0.53
N THR A 18 15.68 -15.06 0.64
CA THR A 18 16.40 -15.50 1.85
C THR A 18 17.50 -14.49 2.23
N GLY A 19 18.07 -14.64 3.42
CA GLY A 19 19.18 -13.81 3.89
C GLY A 19 18.86 -12.31 3.94
N SER A 20 19.77 -11.48 3.44
CA SER A 20 19.65 -10.01 3.47
C SER A 20 18.45 -9.48 2.68
N ALA A 21 18.07 -10.13 1.58
CA ALA A 21 16.93 -9.71 0.77
C ALA A 21 15.60 -9.87 1.51
N LEU A 22 15.46 -10.94 2.29
CA LEU A 22 14.27 -11.17 3.12
C LEU A 22 14.14 -10.10 4.22
N VAL A 23 15.25 -9.75 4.87
CA VAL A 23 15.29 -8.69 5.90
C VAL A 23 14.91 -7.34 5.29
N ALA A 24 15.46 -7.00 4.13
CA ALA A 24 15.13 -5.77 3.42
C ALA A 24 13.64 -5.71 3.01
N GLY A 25 13.07 -6.83 2.56
CA GLY A 25 11.65 -6.94 2.24
C GLY A 25 10.75 -6.68 3.46
N ASN A 26 11.05 -7.30 4.60
CA ASN A 26 10.32 -7.05 5.86
C ASN A 26 10.44 -5.58 6.29
N ALA A 27 11.63 -5.00 6.21
CA ALA A 27 11.83 -3.58 6.50
C ALA A 27 10.98 -2.68 5.58
N ALA A 28 10.88 -3.00 4.29
CA ALA A 28 10.04 -2.27 3.35
C ALA A 28 8.55 -2.34 3.72
N PHE A 29 8.04 -3.49 4.17
CA PHE A 29 6.67 -3.61 4.68
C PHE A 29 6.43 -2.73 5.91
N SER A 30 7.35 -2.75 6.89
CA SER A 30 7.25 -1.89 8.07
C SER A 30 7.32 -0.40 7.72
N LEU A 31 8.16 -0.02 6.75
CA LEU A 31 8.23 1.34 6.25
C LEU A 31 6.93 1.79 5.60
N MET A 32 6.30 0.95 4.77
CA MET A 32 4.99 1.30 4.18
C MET A 32 3.92 1.54 5.25
N TRP A 33 3.93 0.76 6.33
CA TRP A 33 3.04 0.99 7.47
C TRP A 33 3.32 2.34 8.14
N GLY A 34 4.59 2.65 8.40
CA GLY A 34 4.98 3.94 8.97
C GLY A 34 4.60 5.13 8.09
N VAL A 35 4.89 5.06 6.79
CA VAL A 35 4.52 6.10 5.81
C VAL A 35 3.02 6.29 5.76
N GLY A 36 2.24 5.20 5.69
CA GLY A 36 0.78 5.26 5.71
C GLY A 36 0.25 5.90 7.00
N GLY A 37 0.80 5.50 8.16
CA GLY A 37 0.43 6.02 9.47
C GLY A 37 0.78 7.49 9.67
N ILE A 38 1.79 8.02 8.96
CA ILE A 38 2.18 9.43 9.04
C ILE A 38 1.42 10.28 8.02
N ALA A 39 1.31 9.82 6.77
CA ALA A 39 0.79 10.63 5.68
C ALA A 39 -0.74 10.63 5.61
N VAL A 40 -1.40 9.49 5.85
CA VAL A 40 -2.85 9.37 5.65
C VAL A 40 -3.67 10.14 6.68
N PRO A 41 -3.32 10.17 7.99
CA PRO A 41 -4.09 10.94 8.97
C PRO A 41 -4.19 12.45 8.70
N PRO A 42 -3.10 13.20 8.40
CA PRO A 42 -3.20 14.61 8.07
C PRO A 42 -3.91 14.85 6.73
N LEU A 43 -3.76 13.95 5.75
CA LEU A 43 -4.49 14.04 4.49
C LEU A 43 -6.00 13.87 4.69
N ALA A 44 -6.40 12.85 5.44
CA ALA A 44 -7.81 12.60 5.75
C ALA A 44 -8.40 13.68 6.65
N GLY A 45 -7.65 14.14 7.66
CA GLY A 45 -8.01 15.25 8.54
C GLY A 45 -8.22 16.54 7.75
N GLY A 46 -7.25 16.94 6.92
CA GLY A 46 -7.36 18.12 6.08
C GLY A 46 -8.50 18.03 5.06
N ALA A 47 -8.75 16.84 4.50
CA ALA A 47 -9.93 16.62 3.65
C ALA A 47 -11.24 16.79 4.42
N MET A 48 -11.29 16.33 5.68
CA MET A 48 -12.45 16.53 6.55
C MET A 48 -12.64 17.98 6.98
N ASP A 49 -11.56 18.74 7.16
CA ASP A 49 -11.63 20.17 7.48
C ASP A 49 -12.27 20.98 6.34
N VAL A 50 -12.01 20.58 5.08
CA VAL A 50 -12.54 21.28 3.89
C VAL A 50 -13.93 20.77 3.48
N MET A 51 -14.15 19.45 3.53
CA MET A 51 -15.35 18.80 2.97
C MET A 51 -16.31 18.25 4.03
N GLY A 52 -16.02 18.47 5.31
CA GLY A 52 -16.74 17.86 6.43
C GLY A 52 -16.54 16.34 6.50
N ALA A 53 -17.47 15.63 7.14
CA ALA A 53 -17.38 14.17 7.33
C ALA A 53 -17.22 13.36 6.03
N GLY A 54 -17.60 13.92 4.88
CA GLY A 54 -17.42 13.30 3.55
C GLY A 54 -15.96 13.24 3.08
N GLY A 55 -15.04 14.00 3.68
CA GLY A 55 -13.61 14.00 3.30
C GLY A 55 -12.91 12.66 3.53
N LEU A 56 -13.30 11.92 4.57
CA LEU A 56 -12.72 10.61 4.89
C LEU A 56 -12.99 9.54 3.81
N PRO A 57 -14.25 9.25 3.41
CA PRO A 57 -14.52 8.27 2.37
C PRO A 57 -13.91 8.66 1.02
N ILE A 58 -13.82 9.95 0.69
CA ILE A 58 -13.15 10.43 -0.53
C ILE A 58 -11.65 10.14 -0.46
N THR A 59 -11.00 10.45 0.65
CA THR A 59 -9.57 10.18 0.84
C THR A 59 -9.26 8.68 0.72
N LEU A 60 -10.06 7.83 1.35
CA LEU A 60 -9.92 6.37 1.23
C LEU A 60 -10.17 5.89 -0.21
N GLY A 61 -11.19 6.41 -0.88
CA GLY A 61 -11.49 6.09 -2.27
C GLY A 61 -10.34 6.45 -3.21
N LEU A 62 -9.73 7.63 -3.03
CA LEU A 62 -8.56 8.06 -3.79
C LEU A 62 -7.33 7.20 -3.52
N LEU A 63 -7.09 6.79 -2.27
CA LEU A 63 -6.01 5.86 -1.94
C LEU A 63 -6.21 4.50 -2.61
N CYS A 64 -7.42 3.94 -2.56
CA CYS A 64 -7.76 2.71 -3.26
C CYS A 64 -7.57 2.85 -4.77
N LEU A 65 -7.99 3.97 -5.37
CA LEU A 65 -7.81 4.24 -6.80
C LEU A 65 -6.33 4.35 -7.17
N ALA A 66 -5.53 5.05 -6.36
CA ALA A 66 -4.09 5.17 -6.56
C ALA A 66 -3.40 3.79 -6.50
N LEU A 67 -3.76 2.95 -5.52
CA LEU A 67 -3.26 1.57 -5.43
C LEU A 67 -3.68 0.73 -6.63
N ALA A 68 -4.91 0.86 -7.11
CA ALA A 68 -5.39 0.15 -8.31
C ALA A 68 -4.60 0.57 -9.56
N ILE A 69 -4.38 1.88 -9.76
CA ILE A 69 -3.58 2.40 -10.87
C ILE A 69 -2.13 1.90 -10.77
N ALA A 70 -1.50 1.98 -9.60
CA ALA A 70 -0.15 1.50 -9.37
C ALA A 70 -0.02 -0.01 -9.68
N SER A 71 -1.00 -0.80 -9.24
CA SER A 71 -1.07 -2.24 -9.52
C SER A 71 -1.19 -2.52 -11.02
N LEU A 72 -2.05 -1.78 -11.73
CA LEU A 72 -2.21 -1.92 -13.18
C LEU A 72 -0.96 -1.47 -13.96
N ALA A 73 -0.31 -0.38 -13.54
CA ALA A 73 0.93 0.11 -14.15
C ALA A 73 2.08 -0.88 -13.97
N GLY A 74 2.19 -1.51 -12.79
CA GLY A 74 3.17 -2.56 -12.52
C GLY A 74 2.97 -3.81 -13.41
N ARG A 75 1.72 -4.19 -13.67
CA ARG A 75 1.39 -5.30 -14.59
C ARG A 75 1.76 -4.99 -16.04
N ARG A 76 1.64 -3.73 -16.49
CA ARG A 76 2.05 -3.31 -17.84
C ARG A 76 3.56 -3.40 -18.04
N LYS A 77 4.37 -3.03 -17.02
CA LYS A 77 5.84 -3.19 -17.08
C LYS A 77 6.26 -4.66 -17.19
N ALA A 78 5.56 -5.57 -16.52
CA ALA A 78 5.84 -7.01 -16.61
C ALA A 78 5.50 -7.62 -17.98
N SER A 79 4.58 -7.02 -18.75
CA SER A 79 4.19 -7.48 -20.09
C SER A 79 5.10 -6.97 -21.21
N ILE A 80 5.92 -5.95 -20.97
CA ILE A 80 6.86 -5.36 -21.96
C ILE A 80 8.25 -6.01 -21.89
N VAL A 81 8.54 -6.74 -20.80
CA VAL A 81 9.84 -7.40 -20.55
C VAL A 81 9.78 -8.92 -20.78
N ARG A 82 8.62 -9.46 -21.21
CA ARG A 82 8.49 -10.85 -21.67
C ARG A 82 8.57 -10.96 -23.17
#